data_AF-A0A833ZXT9-F1
#
_entry.id   AF-A0A833ZXT9-F1
#
_cell.length_a   1.000
_cell.length_b   1.000
_cell.length_c   1.000
_cell.angle_alpha   90.00
_cell.angle_beta   90.00
_cell.angle_gamma   90.00
#
_symmetry.space_group_name_H-M   'P 1'
#
loop_
_entity.id
_entity.type
_entity.pdbx_description
1 polymer ?
#
loop_
_entity_poly.entity_id
_entity_poly.type
_entity_poly.pdbx_seq_one_letter_code
_entity_poly.pdbx_strand_id
1 'polypeptide(L)'
;MKLAFSKVLRQTKKNPSNPKDKSTSIRYLKALGIHQTGQKVTDDMYAEQTENPENPLRCPIKLYDFYLFKCPQSVKGRNDTFYLTPEPVVAPNSPIWYSVQPISREQMGQMLTRILVIREIQEAIAVASASTIH
;
A
#
# COMPACT_ATOMS: atom_id res chain seq x y z
N MET A 1 12.91 -8.01 -7.87
CA MET A 1 11.71 -7.16 -7.75
C MET A 1 12.07 -5.68 -7.98
N LYS A 2 11.37 -4.97 -8.88
CA LYS A 2 11.44 -3.50 -9.00
C LYS A 2 10.09 -2.98 -8.53
N LEU A 3 10.07 -2.33 -7.38
CA LEU A 3 8.84 -1.87 -6.76
C LEU A 3 8.56 -0.48 -7.29
N ALA A 4 7.49 -0.35 -8.06
CA ALA A 4 7.05 0.92 -8.62
C ALA A 4 5.73 1.30 -7.96
N PHE A 5 5.80 1.82 -6.73
CA PHE A 5 4.67 2.49 -6.10
C PHE A 5 4.80 4.01 -6.24
N SER A 6 5.40 4.48 -7.32
CA SER A 6 5.63 5.91 -7.55
C SER A 6 4.36 6.71 -7.84
N LYS A 7 3.19 6.06 -7.86
CA LYS A 7 1.91 6.73 -8.10
C LYS A 7 0.81 6.06 -7.28
N VAL A 8 0.58 6.59 -6.08
CA VAL A 8 -0.59 6.28 -5.26
C VAL A 8 -1.59 7.43 -5.41
N LEU A 9 -2.79 7.13 -5.90
CA LEU A 9 -3.84 8.11 -6.18
C LEU A 9 -5.06 7.80 -5.32
N ARG A 10 -5.60 8.82 -4.65
CA ARG A 10 -6.91 8.72 -3.99
C ARG A 10 -8.01 8.95 -5.01
N GLN A 11 -9.01 8.08 -5.05
CA GLN A 11 -10.21 8.25 -5.86
C GLN A 11 -11.45 8.19 -4.97
N THR A 12 -12.44 9.03 -5.29
CA THR A 12 -13.78 8.91 -4.73
C THR A 12 -14.75 8.68 -5.89
N LYS A 13 -15.39 7.52 -5.91
CA LYS A 13 -16.39 7.15 -6.90
C LYS A 13 -17.79 7.31 -6.31
N LYS A 14 -18.68 7.98 -7.05
CA LYS A 14 -20.11 8.05 -6.70
C LYS A 14 -20.81 6.85 -7.33
N ASN A 15 -21.70 6.23 -6.58
CA ASN A 15 -22.56 5.18 -7.11
C ASN A 15 -23.55 5.79 -8.12
N PRO A 16 -23.59 5.31 -9.39
CA PRO A 16 -24.53 5.83 -10.39
C PRO A 16 -25.99 5.66 -10.00
N SER A 17 -26.32 4.62 -9.24
CA SER A 17 -27.68 4.31 -8.78
C SER A 17 -28.07 5.09 -7.53
N ASN A 18 -27.10 5.56 -6.74
CA ASN A 18 -27.35 6.36 -5.55
C ASN A 18 -26.23 7.42 -5.36
N PRO A 19 -26.42 8.66 -5.82
CA PRO A 19 -25.38 9.70 -5.75
C PRO A 19 -24.92 10.08 -4.33
N LYS A 20 -25.67 9.71 -3.29
CA LYS A 20 -25.30 9.91 -1.87
C LYS A 20 -24.31 8.84 -1.39
N ASP A 21 -24.29 7.69 -2.04
CA ASP A 21 -23.35 6.61 -1.78
C ASP A 21 -22.03 6.89 -2.50
N LYS A 22 -20.97 7.08 -1.72
CA LYS A 22 -19.62 7.40 -2.17
C LYS A 22 -18.68 6.33 -1.65
N SER A 23 -17.88 5.77 -2.54
CA SER A 23 -16.80 4.86 -2.17
C SER A 23 -15.47 5.56 -2.39
N THR A 24 -14.59 5.49 -1.40
CA THR A 24 -13.21 5.97 -1.50
C THR A 24 -12.26 4.80 -1.67
N SER A 25 -11.31 4.95 -2.59
CA SER A 25 -10.29 3.95 -2.89
C SER A 25 -8.92 4.59 -3.08
N ILE A 26 -7.89 3.77 -2.94
CA ILE A 26 -6.52 4.08 -3.33
C ILE A 26 -6.18 3.25 -4.56
N ARG A 27 -5.65 3.90 -5.58
CA ARG A 27 -5.15 3.28 -6.81
C ARG A 27 -3.64 3.38 -6.89
N TYR A 28 -2.98 2.29 -7.27
CA TYR A 28 -1.54 2.24 -7.46
C TYR A 28 -1.18 1.47 -8.73
N LEU A 29 -0.13 1.89 -9.40
CA LEU A 29 0.31 1.25 -10.64
C LEU A 29 0.84 -0.16 -10.34
N LYS A 30 0.31 -1.17 -11.03
CA LYS A 30 0.83 -2.54 -10.96
C LYS A 30 2.20 -2.56 -11.64
N ALA A 31 3.22 -2.98 -10.90
CA ALA A 31 4.54 -3.20 -11.47
C ALA A 31 4.59 -4.55 -12.21
N LEU A 32 4.03 -4.60 -13.42
CA LEU A 32 4.36 -5.65 -14.38
C LEU A 32 5.62 -5.23 -15.14
N GLY A 33 6.60 -6.12 -15.22
CA GLY A 33 7.98 -5.82 -15.60
C GLY A 33 8.12 -4.83 -16.76
N ILE A 34 8.86 -3.75 -16.50
CA ILE A 34 9.44 -2.86 -17.51
C ILE A 34 8.37 -2.28 -18.46
N HIS A 35 7.65 -1.25 -18.02
CA HIS A 35 7.03 -0.36 -19.01
C HIS A 35 8.15 0.17 -19.90
N GLN A 36 8.08 -0.19 -21.18
CA GLN A 36 8.94 0.37 -22.22
C GLN A 36 8.77 1.88 -22.15
N THR A 37 9.87 2.60 -22.06
CA THR A 37 9.89 4.06 -22.05
C THR A 37 9.06 4.57 -23.23
N GLY A 38 7.85 5.09 -22.97
CA GLY A 38 6.92 5.59 -24.00
C GLY A 38 5.51 4.98 -24.01
N GLN A 39 5.24 3.89 -23.27
CA GLN A 39 3.89 3.32 -23.23
C GLN A 39 2.92 4.20 -22.43
N LYS A 40 1.76 4.55 -23.02
CA LYS A 40 0.68 5.26 -22.33
C LYS A 40 0.13 4.38 -21.19
N VAL A 41 0.08 4.92 -19.98
CA VAL A 41 -0.51 4.24 -18.82
C VAL A 41 -2.02 4.19 -18.99
N THR A 42 -2.58 2.99 -19.06
CA THR A 42 -4.02 2.71 -19.17
C THR A 42 -4.61 2.34 -17.80
N ASP A 43 -5.94 2.38 -17.67
CA ASP A 43 -6.63 2.22 -16.37
C ASP A 43 -6.49 0.80 -15.78
N ASP A 44 -6.42 -0.23 -16.64
CA ASP A 44 -6.22 -1.64 -16.29
C ASP A 44 -4.87 -1.92 -15.59
N MET A 45 -3.89 -1.04 -15.82
CA MET A 45 -2.57 -1.09 -15.21
C MET A 45 -2.60 -0.67 -13.75
N TYR A 46 -3.69 -0.09 -13.24
CA TYR A 46 -3.85 0.23 -11.83
C TYR A 46 -4.46 -0.97 -11.07
N ALA A 47 -3.98 -1.16 -9.85
CA ALA A 47 -4.67 -1.91 -8.81
C ALA A 47 -5.42 -0.93 -7.92
N GLU A 48 -6.55 -1.38 -7.38
CA GLU A 48 -7.43 -0.58 -6.53
C GLU A 48 -7.64 -1.29 -5.18
N GLN A 49 -7.57 -0.51 -4.11
CA GLN A 49 -7.93 -0.93 -2.75
C GLN A 49 -9.01 -0.01 -2.22
N THR A 50 -10.18 -0.56 -1.93
CA THR A 50 -11.33 0.18 -1.40
C THR A 50 -11.22 0.40 0.10
N GLU A 51 -11.97 1.37 0.61
CA GLU A 51 -12.16 1.57 2.04
C GLU A 51 -12.72 0.30 2.72
N ASN A 52 -12.24 0.03 3.92
CA ASN A 52 -12.80 -0.98 4.82
C ASN A 52 -13.36 -0.26 6.06
N PRO A 53 -14.65 0.13 6.06
CA PRO A 53 -15.25 0.84 7.18
C PRO A 53 -15.46 -0.06 8.40
N GLU A 54 -15.58 -1.37 8.22
CA GLU A 54 -15.84 -2.34 9.29
C GLU A 54 -14.63 -2.54 10.20
N ASN A 55 -13.42 -2.42 9.64
CA ASN A 55 -12.18 -2.50 10.41
C ASN A 55 -11.23 -1.35 10.05
N PRO A 56 -11.34 -0.20 10.74
CA PRO A 56 -10.51 0.96 10.49
C PRO A 56 -9.00 0.70 10.61
N LEU A 57 -8.58 -0.23 11.47
CA LEU A 57 -7.17 -0.60 11.64
C LEU A 57 -6.61 -1.45 10.48
N ARG A 58 -7.50 -2.04 9.67
CA ARG A 58 -7.17 -2.76 8.43
C ARG A 58 -7.57 -2.00 7.18
N CYS A 59 -8.07 -0.77 7.33
CA CYS A 59 -8.54 0.04 6.21
C CYS A 59 -7.37 0.63 5.42
N PRO A 60 -7.21 0.29 4.12
CA PRO A 60 -6.10 0.80 3.31
C PRO A 60 -6.03 2.33 3.27
N ILE A 61 -7.20 2.99 3.24
CA ILE A 61 -7.32 4.44 3.21
C ILE A 61 -6.79 5.07 4.50
N LYS A 62 -7.21 4.52 5.66
CA LYS A 62 -6.79 5.02 6.97
C LYS A 62 -5.32 4.74 7.23
N LEU A 63 -4.82 3.56 6.83
CA LEU A 63 -3.41 3.21 6.95
C LEU A 63 -2.52 4.14 6.11
N TYR A 64 -2.95 4.46 4.89
CA TYR A 64 -2.22 5.40 4.04
C TYR A 64 -2.27 6.84 4.58
N ASP A 65 -3.42 7.30 5.09
CA ASP A 65 -3.53 8.60 5.75
C ASP A 65 -2.63 8.69 6.98
N PHE A 66 -2.60 7.63 7.77
CA PHE A 66 -1.75 7.56 8.95
C PHE A 66 -0.26 7.57 8.58
N TYR A 67 0.13 6.84 7.53
CA TYR A 67 1.47 6.90 6.97
C TYR A 67 1.85 8.35 6.60
N LEU A 68 1.04 9.02 5.76
CA LEU A 68 1.28 10.40 5.35
C LEU A 68 1.30 11.38 6.54
N PHE A 69 0.47 11.15 7.55
CA PHE A 69 0.42 11.97 8.75
C PHE A 69 1.72 11.87 9.57
N LYS A 70 2.33 10.68 9.64
CA LYS A 70 3.58 10.42 10.35
C LYS A 70 4.84 10.71 9.53
N CYS A 71 4.72 11.04 8.24
CA CYS A 71 5.85 11.48 7.42
C CYS A 71 6.26 12.94 7.73
N PRO A 72 7.54 13.30 7.58
CA PRO A 72 7.99 14.68 7.64
C PRO A 72 7.25 15.56 6.63
N GLN A 73 7.02 16.84 6.96
CA GLN A 73 6.30 17.76 6.05
C GLN A 73 7.06 18.00 4.74
N SER A 74 8.39 17.98 4.78
CA SER A 74 9.27 18.23 3.61
C SER A 74 9.12 17.20 2.48
N VAL A 75 8.53 16.04 2.78
CA VAL A 75 8.28 14.96 1.81
C VAL A 75 6.81 14.84 1.43
N LYS A 76 5.91 15.61 2.05
CA LYS A 76 4.50 15.62 1.64
C LYS A 76 4.37 16.23 0.24
N GLY A 77 3.67 15.52 -0.64
CA GLY A 77 3.48 15.91 -2.04
C GLY A 77 4.58 15.44 -2.99
N ARG A 78 5.66 14.85 -2.48
CA ARG A 78 6.62 14.13 -3.32
C ARG A 78 5.99 12.82 -3.80
N ASN A 79 6.04 12.59 -5.11
CA ASN A 79 5.58 11.36 -5.75
C ASN A 79 6.75 10.49 -6.25
N ASP A 80 8.00 10.90 -5.99
CA ASP A 80 9.19 10.20 -6.44
C ASP A 80 9.67 9.15 -5.43
N THR A 81 9.19 9.21 -4.18
CA THR A 81 9.54 8.25 -3.11
C THR A 81 8.38 8.05 -2.16
N PHE A 82 7.85 6.83 -2.07
CA PHE A 82 6.73 6.49 -1.19
C PHE A 82 7.10 5.64 0.01
N TYR A 83 8.34 5.16 0.12
CA TYR A 83 8.75 4.30 1.23
C TYR A 83 9.91 4.93 1.96
N LEU A 84 9.60 5.59 3.07
CA LEU A 84 10.59 6.25 3.90
C LEU A 84 11.12 5.29 4.96
N THR A 85 12.39 5.44 5.29
CA THR A 85 13.03 4.69 6.37
C THR A 85 12.38 5.09 7.70
N PRO A 86 11.84 4.14 8.48
CA PRO A 86 11.32 4.40 9.82
C PRO A 86 12.41 4.96 10.73
N GLU A 87 12.06 5.89 11.60
CA GLU A 87 12.97 6.36 12.64
C GLU A 87 13.22 5.25 13.67
N PRO A 88 14.47 5.06 14.16
CA PRO A 88 14.81 3.95 15.06
C PRO A 88 14.03 3.94 16.38
N VAL A 89 13.62 5.12 16.85
CA VAL A 89 12.91 5.30 18.12
C VAL A 89 11.71 6.21 17.90
N VAL A 90 10.51 5.64 17.99
CA VAL A 90 9.23 6.36 17.86
C VAL A 90 8.25 5.84 18.89
N ALA A 91 7.46 6.74 19.48
CA ALA A 91 6.36 6.40 20.38
C ALA A 91 5.01 6.51 19.64
N PRO A 92 3.93 5.86 20.14
CA PRO A 92 2.61 5.94 19.52
C PRO A 92 2.13 7.38 19.27
N ASN A 93 2.43 8.29 20.19
CA ASN A 93 2.08 9.71 20.13
C ASN A 93 3.13 10.59 19.43
N SER A 94 4.26 10.05 18.98
CA SER A 94 5.28 10.84 18.27
C SER A 94 4.68 11.48 17.01
N PRO A 95 4.97 12.77 16.75
CA PRO A 95 4.41 13.47 15.60
C PRO A 95 4.94 12.95 14.25
N ILE A 96 6.15 12.39 14.24
CA ILE A 96 6.84 11.86 13.06
C ILE A 96 7.35 10.46 13.38
N TRP A 97 7.17 9.52 12.46
CA TRP A 97 7.69 8.15 12.58
C TRP A 97 8.70 7.76 11.49
N TYR A 98 8.84 8.59 10.46
CA TYR A 98 9.69 8.29 9.31
C TYR A 98 10.69 9.41 9.06
N SER A 99 11.86 9.04 8.56
CA SER A 99 12.87 9.98 8.08
C SER A 99 12.51 10.52 6.69
N VAL A 100 13.32 11.43 6.15
CA VAL A 100 13.20 11.86 4.74
C VAL A 100 13.90 10.91 3.76
N GLN A 101 14.58 9.89 4.25
CA GLN A 101 15.38 8.99 3.43
C GLN A 101 14.51 7.85 2.87
N PRO A 102 14.65 7.49 1.59
CA PRO A 102 14.02 6.29 1.07
C PRO A 102 14.58 5.04 1.77
N ILE A 103 13.71 4.06 2.00
CA ILE A 103 14.16 2.71 2.38
C ILE A 103 15.01 2.12 1.27
N SER A 104 16.08 1.42 1.64
CA SER A 104 16.97 0.81 0.65
C SER A 104 16.27 -0.35 -0.07
N ARG A 105 16.69 -0.61 -1.32
CA ARG A 105 16.18 -1.76 -2.10
C ARG A 105 16.40 -3.09 -1.37
N GLU A 106 17.52 -3.23 -0.66
CA GLU A 106 17.85 -4.42 0.10
C GLU A 106 16.88 -4.63 1.26
N GLN A 107 16.70 -3.61 2.11
CA GLN A 107 15.77 -3.67 3.24
C GLN A 107 14.34 -3.96 2.79
N MET A 108 13.90 -3.29 1.72
CA MET A 108 12.61 -3.53 1.10
C MET A 108 12.48 -4.96 0.56
N GLY A 109 13.53 -5.50 -0.06
CA GLY A 109 13.58 -6.89 -0.49
C GLY A 109 13.40 -7.85 0.68
N GLN A 110 14.13 -7.64 1.78
CA GLN A 110 14.02 -8.46 2.99
C GLN A 110 12.63 -8.41 3.61
N MET A 111 12.01 -7.22 3.70
CA MET A 111 10.64 -7.05 4.21
C MET A 111 9.63 -7.83 3.37
N LEU A 112 9.72 -7.73 2.04
CA LEU A 112 8.80 -8.42 1.15
C LEU A 112 8.99 -9.92 1.19
N THR A 113 10.23 -10.41 1.22
CA THR A 113 10.50 -11.84 1.38
C THR A 113 9.84 -12.37 2.65
N ARG A 114 9.99 -11.67 3.79
CA ARG A 114 9.32 -12.05 5.04
C ARG A 114 7.80 -12.09 4.90
N ILE A 115 7.19 -11.06 4.30
CA ILE A 115 5.74 -10.99 4.10
C ILE A 115 5.25 -12.14 3.21
N LEU A 116 5.93 -12.40 2.09
CA LEU A 116 5.56 -13.44 1.14
C LEU A 116 5.66 -14.82 1.77
N VAL A 117 6.74 -15.12 2.49
CA VAL A 117 6.92 -16.39 3.20
C VAL A 117 5.81 -16.60 4.25
N ILE A 118 5.47 -15.57 5.02
CA ILE A 118 4.37 -15.66 6.00
C ILE A 118 3.04 -15.96 5.30
N ARG A 119 2.78 -15.30 4.16
CA ARG A 119 1.57 -15.54 3.36
C ARG A 119 1.51 -16.97 2.83
N GLU A 120 2.61 -17.49 2.27
CA GLU A 120 2.71 -18.87 1.80
C GLU A 120 2.44 -19.88 2.92
N ILE A 121 2.99 -19.64 4.12
CA ILE A 121 2.73 -20.48 5.29
C ILE A 121 1.25 -20.43 5.69
N GLN A 122 0.65 -19.24 5.76
CA GLN A 122 -0.77 -19.08 6.13
C GLN A 122 -1.69 -19.76 5.11
N GLU A 123 -1.37 -19.66 3.82
CA GLU A 123 -2.10 -20.33 2.75
C GLU A 123 -1.97 -21.86 2.86
N ALA A 124 -0.77 -22.38 3.09
CA ALA A 124 -0.55 -23.81 3.30
C ALA A 124 -1.32 -24.35 4.51
N ILE A 125 -1.33 -23.61 5.63
CA ILE A 125 -2.10 -23.98 6.83
C ILE A 125 -3.61 -23.97 6.55
N ALA A 126 -4.11 -22.95 5.85
CA ALA A 126 -5.52 -22.85 5.51
C ALA A 126 -5.98 -23.97 4.56
N VAL A 127 -5.13 -24.38 3.61
CA VAL A 127 -5.42 -25.52 2.73
C VAL A 127 -5.43 -26.82 3.53
N ALA A 128 -4.43 -27.04 4.39
CA ALA A 128 -4.36 -28.24 5.21
C ALA A 128 -5.53 -28.37 6.18
N SER A 129 -5.97 -27.27 6.80
CA SER A 129 -7.14 -27.28 7.69
C SER A 129 -8.44 -27.54 6.94
N ALA A 130 -8.60 -27.02 5.72
CA ALA A 130 -9.73 -27.32 4.86
C ALA A 130 -9.75 -28.80 4.41
N SER A 131 -8.58 -29.42 4.17
CA SER A 131 -8.48 -30.84 3.80
C SER A 131 -8.74 -31.80 4.97
N THR A 132 -8.67 -31.35 6.22
CA THR A 132 -8.90 -32.19 7.41
C THR A 132 -10.38 -32.29 7.82
N ILE A 133 -11.25 -31.48 7.22
CA ILE A 133 -12.69 -31.42 7.51
C ILE A 133 -13.50 -32.36 6.57
N HIS A 134 -12.83 -33.06 5.65
CA HIS A 134 -13.38 -34.12 4.81
C HIS A 134 -12.80 -35.48 5.18
#